data_AF-A0A0D2M921-F1
#
_entry.id   AF-A0A0D2M921-F1
#
_cell.length_a   1.000
_cell.length_b   1.000
_cell.length_c   1.000
_cell.angle_alpha   90.00
_cell.angle_beta   90.00
_cell.angle_gamma   90.00
#
_symmetry.space_group_name_H-M   'P 1'
#
loop_
_entity.id
_entity.type
_entity.pdbx_description
1 polymer ?
#
loop_
_entity_poly.entity_id
_entity_poly.type
_entity_poly.pdbx_seq_one_letter_code
_entity_poly.pdbx_strand_id
1 'polypeptide(L)'
;MSDIKPKFLEVYSALKSELLDDPAFEFTDNSRQWVERMLDYNVPGGKLNRGLSVIDSYKLLKEGKELSDDEFFLACALGWCIEWLQAYFLVLDDIMDGSHTRRGHPCWFRLPQVGMIAISDGLILRNQIFRILKKHFRGKPYYVDLLDLFNEVEFQTASGQMIDLITTLQGEKDLSKYSLSIHRKIVQYKTAYYSFYLPVACALLMAGENLDNHTDVKNVLVEMGTYFQVQDDFLDCFGDPEVIGKVSIKAVLIWISVSGNAIGLTTVFLLH
;
A
#
# COMPACT_ATOMS: atom_id res chain seq x y z
N MET A 1 25.48 2.71 -3.98
CA MET A 1 24.30 2.89 -4.85
C MET A 1 23.95 4.35 -4.84
N SER A 2 23.80 5.00 -6.01
CA SER A 2 23.26 6.35 -6.08
C SER A 2 21.86 6.35 -5.45
N ASP A 3 21.53 7.39 -4.71
CA ASP A 3 20.17 7.57 -4.18
C ASP A 3 19.21 7.70 -5.37
N ILE A 4 18.38 6.67 -5.58
CA ILE A 4 17.40 6.62 -6.69
C ILE A 4 16.15 7.46 -6.38
N LYS A 5 15.97 7.86 -5.13
CA LYS A 5 14.77 8.55 -4.66
C LYS A 5 14.53 9.90 -5.34
N PRO A 6 15.53 10.76 -5.60
CA PRO A 6 15.31 12.00 -6.34
C PRO A 6 14.74 11.77 -7.73
N LYS A 7 15.32 10.83 -8.50
CA LYS A 7 14.81 10.46 -9.83
C LYS A 7 13.41 9.85 -9.77
N PHE A 8 13.12 9.05 -8.74
CA PHE A 8 11.77 8.53 -8.51
C PHE A 8 10.75 9.67 -8.30
N LEU A 9 11.10 10.72 -7.55
CA LEU A 9 10.26 11.91 -7.34
C LEU A 9 10.12 12.80 -8.59
N GLU A 10 11.11 12.81 -9.49
CA GLU A 10 10.98 13.46 -10.80
C GLU A 10 9.89 12.78 -11.63
N VAL A 11 9.85 11.44 -11.62
CA VAL A 11 8.79 10.68 -12.31
C VAL A 11 7.41 10.98 -11.70
N TYR A 12 7.29 11.15 -10.38
CA TYR A 12 6.03 11.62 -9.75
C TYR A 12 5.55 12.93 -10.35
N SER A 13 6.45 13.90 -10.50
CA SER A 13 6.10 15.22 -11.04
C SER A 13 5.60 15.12 -12.48
N ALA A 14 6.24 14.26 -13.29
CA ALA A 14 5.79 13.98 -14.65
C ALA A 14 4.39 13.33 -14.65
N LEU A 15 4.20 12.24 -13.90
CA LEU A 15 2.91 11.54 -13.83
C LEU A 15 1.78 12.44 -13.30
N LYS A 16 2.05 13.25 -12.27
CA LYS A 16 1.11 14.24 -11.75
C LYS A 16 0.69 15.22 -12.83
N SER A 17 1.64 15.81 -13.56
CA SER A 17 1.34 16.73 -14.65
C SER A 17 0.44 16.08 -15.71
N GLU A 18 0.75 14.84 -16.09
CA GLU A 18 -0.04 14.10 -17.07
C GLU A 18 -1.47 13.81 -16.62
N LEU A 19 -1.67 13.56 -15.32
CA LEU A 19 -3.00 13.34 -14.73
C LEU A 19 -3.82 14.63 -14.64
N LEU A 20 -3.16 15.76 -14.39
CA LEU A 20 -3.79 17.08 -14.38
C LEU A 20 -4.15 17.59 -15.78
N ASP A 21 -3.53 17.03 -16.82
CA ASP A 21 -3.81 17.29 -18.24
C ASP A 21 -4.54 16.13 -18.93
N ASP A 22 -5.22 15.28 -18.16
CA ASP A 22 -5.89 14.11 -18.72
C ASP A 22 -7.10 14.51 -19.61
N PRO A 23 -7.11 14.17 -20.90
CA PRO A 23 -8.17 14.58 -21.83
C PRO A 23 -9.54 13.93 -21.58
N ALA A 24 -9.63 12.95 -20.66
CA ALA A 24 -10.90 12.36 -20.26
C ALA A 24 -11.71 13.26 -19.31
N PHE A 25 -11.14 14.35 -18.81
CA PHE A 25 -11.83 15.30 -17.93
C PHE A 25 -11.48 16.74 -18.31
N GLU A 26 -12.51 17.59 -18.41
CA GLU A 26 -12.33 19.01 -18.68
C GLU A 26 -12.02 19.74 -17.36
N PHE A 27 -10.73 19.91 -17.07
CA PHE A 27 -10.30 20.61 -15.86
C PHE A 27 -10.59 22.11 -15.92
N THR A 28 -11.26 22.61 -14.89
CA THR A 28 -11.21 24.02 -14.49
C THR A 28 -9.98 24.29 -13.61
N ASP A 29 -9.56 25.55 -13.49
CA ASP A 29 -8.46 25.95 -12.60
C ASP A 29 -8.66 25.46 -11.16
N ASN A 30 -9.90 25.57 -10.64
CA ASN A 30 -10.25 25.11 -9.31
C ASN A 30 -10.11 23.60 -9.15
N SER A 31 -10.65 22.81 -10.10
CA SER A 31 -10.54 21.35 -10.04
C SER A 31 -9.10 20.87 -10.21
N ARG A 32 -8.30 21.55 -11.02
CA ARG A 32 -6.89 21.24 -11.24
C ARG A 32 -6.09 21.48 -9.96
N GLN A 33 -6.26 22.65 -9.35
CA GLN A 33 -5.60 22.97 -8.08
C GLN A 33 -6.03 22.03 -6.95
N TRP A 34 -7.31 21.64 -6.92
CA TRP A 34 -7.82 20.67 -5.95
C TRP A 34 -7.12 19.32 -6.08
N VAL A 35 -7.12 18.73 -7.28
CA VAL A 35 -6.50 17.43 -7.53
C VAL A 35 -4.99 17.50 -7.30
N GLU A 36 -4.32 18.56 -7.74
CA GLU A 36 -2.88 18.74 -7.50
C GLU A 36 -2.54 18.72 -6.01
N ARG A 37 -3.25 19.54 -5.21
CA ARG A 37 -3.04 19.59 -3.76
C ARG A 37 -3.36 18.25 -3.10
N MET A 38 -4.44 17.60 -3.52
CA MET A 38 -4.84 16.29 -3.01
C MET A 38 -3.76 15.23 -3.25
N LEU A 39 -3.13 15.23 -4.44
CA LEU A 39 -2.04 14.32 -4.79
C LEU A 39 -0.80 14.59 -3.92
N ASP A 40 -0.34 15.84 -3.89
CA ASP A 40 0.87 16.22 -3.15
C ASP A 40 0.73 15.98 -1.64
N TYR A 41 -0.48 16.05 -1.11
CA TYR A 41 -0.77 15.76 0.30
C TYR A 41 -0.73 14.25 0.62
N ASN A 42 -1.34 13.43 -0.23
CA ASN A 42 -1.63 12.03 0.12
C ASN A 42 -0.61 11.03 -0.45
N VAL A 43 0.09 11.35 -1.53
CA VAL A 43 0.88 10.37 -2.28
C VAL A 43 2.36 10.37 -1.86
N PRO A 44 3.17 11.42 -2.06
CA PRO A 44 4.63 11.34 -1.95
C PRO A 44 5.20 11.37 -0.51
N GLY A 45 4.40 11.66 0.51
CA GLY A 45 4.89 11.91 1.89
C GLY A 45 5.38 10.68 2.67
N GLY A 46 5.43 9.49 2.06
CA GLY A 46 5.85 8.25 2.71
C GLY A 46 7.35 7.96 2.62
N LYS A 47 7.76 6.77 3.10
CA LYS A 47 9.12 6.25 2.87
C LYS A 47 9.33 5.81 1.41
N LEU A 48 8.24 5.55 0.68
CA LEU A 48 8.20 5.10 -0.71
C LEU A 48 8.82 3.70 -0.94
N ASN A 49 8.94 2.90 0.12
CA ASN A 49 9.60 1.59 0.05
C ASN A 49 8.93 0.63 -0.95
N ARG A 50 7.60 0.70 -1.11
CA ARG A 50 6.87 -0.19 -2.04
C ARG A 50 7.09 0.23 -3.48
N GLY A 51 7.09 1.54 -3.74
CA GLY A 51 7.41 2.06 -5.07
C GLY A 51 8.86 1.80 -5.48
N LEU A 52 9.81 2.05 -4.57
CA LEU A 52 11.23 1.84 -4.81
C LEU A 52 11.58 0.35 -5.00
N SER A 53 10.88 -0.57 -4.32
CA SER A 53 11.17 -2.00 -4.44
C SER A 53 10.85 -2.58 -5.82
N VAL A 54 9.97 -1.96 -6.61
CA VAL A 54 9.77 -2.33 -8.03
C VAL A 54 11.08 -2.14 -8.81
N ILE A 55 11.72 -1.00 -8.63
CA ILE A 55 12.95 -0.62 -9.34
C ILE A 55 14.10 -1.54 -8.92
N ASP A 56 14.24 -1.76 -7.60
CA ASP A 56 15.30 -2.62 -7.08
C ASP A 56 15.12 -4.08 -7.53
N SER A 57 13.89 -4.58 -7.50
CA SER A 57 13.56 -5.93 -7.95
C SER A 57 13.81 -6.09 -9.45
N TYR A 58 13.44 -5.09 -10.27
CA TYR A 58 13.68 -5.13 -11.71
C TYR A 58 15.18 -5.12 -12.05
N LYS A 59 15.98 -4.30 -11.35
CA LYS A 59 17.44 -4.29 -11.49
C LYS A 59 18.06 -5.64 -11.14
N LEU A 60 17.59 -6.29 -10.08
CA LEU A 60 18.07 -7.60 -9.66
C LEU A 60 17.73 -8.69 -10.68
N LEU A 61 16.53 -8.68 -11.25
CA LEU A 61 16.12 -9.60 -12.33
C LEU A 61 16.95 -9.40 -13.60
N LYS A 62 17.46 -8.19 -13.84
CA LYS A 62 18.38 -7.87 -14.95
C LYS A 62 19.85 -8.20 -14.62
N GLU A 63 20.11 -8.95 -13.55
CA GLU A 63 21.46 -9.33 -13.10
C GLU A 63 22.35 -8.10 -12.83
N GLY A 64 21.76 -6.98 -12.40
CA GLY A 64 22.48 -5.75 -12.12
C GLY A 64 22.94 -4.96 -13.35
N LYS A 65 22.47 -5.31 -14.56
CA LYS A 65 22.68 -4.49 -15.76
C LYS A 65 22.04 -3.11 -15.57
N GLU A 66 22.65 -2.08 -16.15
CA GLU A 66 22.06 -0.75 -16.14
C GLU A 66 20.72 -0.76 -16.88
N LEU A 67 19.72 -0.12 -16.26
CA LEU A 67 18.42 0.08 -16.89
C LEU A 67 18.54 1.20 -17.91
N SER A 68 17.93 1.02 -19.08
CA SER A 68 17.67 2.14 -19.98
C SER A 68 16.74 3.17 -19.32
N ASP A 69 16.73 4.40 -19.84
CA ASP A 69 15.86 5.46 -19.34
C ASP A 69 14.37 5.09 -19.42
N ASP A 70 13.96 4.37 -20.49
CA ASP A 70 12.58 3.86 -20.65
C ASP A 70 12.26 2.81 -19.57
N GLU A 71 13.13 1.81 -19.39
CA GLU A 71 12.95 0.78 -18.36
C GLU A 71 12.89 1.38 -16.96
N PHE A 72 13.77 2.34 -16.66
CA PHE A 72 13.78 3.03 -15.37
C PHE A 72 12.49 3.83 -15.16
N PHE A 73 12.05 4.59 -16.16
CA PHE A 73 10.80 5.35 -16.09
C PHE A 73 9.59 4.44 -15.88
N LEU A 74 9.49 3.33 -16.63
CA LEU A 74 8.39 2.38 -16.50
C LEU A 74 8.38 1.69 -15.13
N ALA A 75 9.54 1.31 -14.60
CA ALA A 75 9.64 0.74 -13.26
C ALA A 75 9.20 1.77 -12.20
N CYS A 76 9.60 3.03 -12.35
CA CYS A 76 9.14 4.11 -11.49
C CYS A 76 7.62 4.33 -11.61
N ALA A 77 7.06 4.26 -12.82
CA ALA A 77 5.63 4.45 -13.05
C ALA A 77 4.79 3.34 -12.38
N LEU A 78 5.22 2.07 -12.46
CA LEU A 78 4.58 0.99 -11.70
C LEU A 78 4.76 1.18 -10.19
N GLY A 79 5.95 1.60 -9.74
CA GLY A 79 6.19 1.93 -8.34
C GLY A 79 5.23 2.99 -7.82
N TRP A 80 5.00 4.06 -8.59
CA TRP A 80 4.02 5.09 -8.27
C TRP A 80 2.58 4.56 -8.31
N CYS A 81 2.20 3.70 -9.25
CA CYS A 81 0.88 3.06 -9.21
C CYS A 81 0.61 2.34 -7.87
N ILE A 82 1.63 1.72 -7.28
CA ILE A 82 1.52 1.08 -5.95
C ILE A 82 1.40 2.11 -4.83
N GLU A 83 2.17 3.20 -4.88
CA GLU A 83 2.06 4.29 -3.90
C GLU A 83 0.71 5.03 -3.99
N TRP A 84 0.12 5.16 -5.19
CA TRP A 84 -1.24 5.65 -5.41
C TRP A 84 -2.28 4.69 -4.84
N LEU A 85 -2.13 3.38 -5.06
CA LEU A 85 -2.99 2.35 -4.48
C LEU A 85 -2.97 2.41 -2.94
N GLN A 86 -1.77 2.54 -2.37
CA GLN A 86 -1.62 2.70 -0.93
C GLN A 86 -2.26 4.00 -0.43
N ALA A 87 -2.04 5.13 -1.12
CA ALA A 87 -2.63 6.41 -0.74
C ALA A 87 -4.17 6.36 -0.75
N TYR A 88 -4.76 5.72 -1.76
CA TYR A 88 -6.20 5.44 -1.82
C TYR A 88 -6.69 4.70 -0.58
N PHE A 89 -6.08 3.56 -0.24
CA PHE A 89 -6.49 2.79 0.93
C PHE A 89 -6.30 3.57 2.23
N LEU A 90 -5.20 4.30 2.38
CA LEU A 90 -4.92 5.08 3.59
C LEU A 90 -5.92 6.22 3.80
N VAL A 91 -6.34 6.93 2.74
CA VAL A 91 -7.35 7.99 2.85
C VAL A 91 -8.66 7.43 3.38
N LEU A 92 -9.10 6.28 2.87
CA LEU A 92 -10.33 5.63 3.33
C LEU A 92 -10.19 4.99 4.71
N ASP A 93 -9.06 4.35 4.99
CA ASP A 93 -8.75 3.74 6.28
C ASP A 93 -8.75 4.78 7.41
N ASP A 94 -8.12 5.94 7.18
CA ASP A 94 -8.11 7.03 8.15
C ASP A 94 -9.53 7.55 8.48
N ILE A 95 -10.45 7.54 7.50
CA ILE A 95 -11.86 7.88 7.72
C ILE A 95 -12.55 6.80 8.55
N MET A 96 -12.41 5.53 8.16
CA MET A 96 -13.06 4.39 8.83
C MET A 96 -12.58 4.21 10.27
N ASP A 97 -11.31 4.52 10.52
CA ASP A 97 -10.72 4.44 11.85
C ASP A 97 -10.89 5.70 12.70
N GLY A 98 -11.36 6.80 12.10
CA GLY A 98 -11.45 8.08 12.78
C GLY A 98 -10.08 8.64 13.15
N SER A 99 -9.04 8.32 12.37
CA SER A 99 -7.66 8.76 12.60
C SER A 99 -7.53 10.29 12.64
N HIS A 100 -6.55 10.78 13.41
CA HIS A 100 -6.27 12.21 13.52
C HIS A 100 -5.10 12.64 12.63
N THR A 101 -4.01 11.88 12.62
CA THR A 101 -2.78 12.22 11.92
C THR A 101 -2.26 11.06 11.08
N ARG A 102 -1.58 11.41 9.98
CA ARG A 102 -0.82 10.50 9.12
C ARG A 102 0.41 11.22 8.59
N ARG A 103 1.57 10.55 8.60
CA ARG A 103 2.85 11.08 8.05
C ARG A 103 3.20 12.46 8.63
N GLY A 104 2.93 12.67 9.92
CA GLY A 104 3.22 13.94 10.61
C GLY A 104 2.21 15.08 10.36
N HIS A 105 1.14 14.85 9.58
CA HIS A 105 0.13 15.86 9.27
C HIS A 105 -1.28 15.38 9.64
N PRO A 106 -2.29 16.26 9.74
CA PRO A 106 -3.69 15.83 9.87
C PRO A 106 -4.10 14.90 8.72
N CYS A 107 -4.91 13.89 8.99
CA CYS A 107 -5.48 13.06 7.91
C CYS A 107 -6.26 13.95 6.92
N TRP A 108 -6.27 13.60 5.63
CA TRP A 108 -6.86 14.44 4.58
C TRP A 108 -8.31 14.86 4.90
N PHE A 109 -9.14 13.93 5.37
CA PHE A 109 -10.54 14.18 5.74
C PHE A 109 -10.71 15.09 6.99
N ARG A 110 -9.64 15.30 7.77
CA ARG A 110 -9.64 16.19 8.94
C ARG A 110 -9.39 17.65 8.57
N LEU A 111 -8.97 17.94 7.34
CA LEU A 111 -8.79 19.32 6.90
C LEU A 111 -10.17 20.00 6.78
N PRO A 112 -10.37 21.22 7.34
CA PRO A 112 -11.68 21.88 7.40
C PRO A 112 -12.39 22.03 6.05
N GLN A 113 -11.62 22.24 4.97
CA GLN A 113 -12.15 22.42 3.62
C GLN A 113 -12.37 21.10 2.86
N VAL A 114 -11.92 19.97 3.41
CA VAL A 114 -12.00 18.65 2.76
C VAL A 114 -13.17 17.85 3.34
N GLY A 115 -13.13 17.55 4.65
CA GLY A 115 -14.15 16.71 5.27
C GLY A 115 -14.35 15.38 4.52
N MET A 116 -15.62 15.02 4.29
CA MET A 116 -15.98 13.76 3.63
C MET A 116 -15.79 13.77 2.10
N ILE A 117 -15.40 14.90 1.49
CA ILE A 117 -14.98 14.93 0.07
C ILE A 117 -13.81 13.95 -0.15
N ALA A 118 -13.02 13.71 0.90
CA ALA A 118 -11.95 12.71 0.94
C ALA A 118 -12.37 11.32 0.44
N ILE A 119 -13.63 10.89 0.60
CA ILE A 119 -14.11 9.62 0.01
C ILE A 119 -13.99 9.67 -1.51
N SER A 120 -14.48 10.75 -2.14
CA SER A 120 -14.40 10.94 -3.58
C SER A 120 -12.96 11.11 -4.05
N ASP A 121 -12.13 11.83 -3.28
CA ASP A 121 -10.71 11.98 -3.59
C ASP A 121 -9.97 10.63 -3.56
N GLY A 122 -10.30 9.75 -2.61
CA GLY A 122 -9.83 8.37 -2.59
C GLY A 122 -10.19 7.61 -3.87
N LEU A 123 -11.44 7.72 -4.32
CA LEU A 123 -11.85 7.11 -5.59
C LEU A 123 -11.10 7.69 -6.80
N ILE A 124 -10.77 8.98 -6.79
CA ILE A 124 -9.95 9.60 -7.84
C ILE A 124 -8.54 8.97 -7.83
N LEU A 125 -7.88 8.87 -6.67
CA LEU A 125 -6.55 8.23 -6.54
C LEU A 125 -6.56 6.83 -7.14
N ARG A 126 -7.57 6.01 -6.81
CA ARG A 126 -7.74 4.66 -7.36
C ARG A 126 -7.87 4.65 -8.88
N ASN A 127 -8.69 5.55 -9.44
CA ASN A 127 -8.89 5.63 -10.89
C ASN A 127 -7.64 6.10 -11.66
N GLN A 128 -6.82 6.98 -11.06
CA GLN A 128 -5.59 7.50 -11.67
C GLN A 128 -4.55 6.40 -11.94
N ILE A 129 -4.52 5.33 -11.15
CA ILE A 129 -3.69 4.15 -11.39
C ILE A 129 -3.91 3.63 -12.82
N PHE A 130 -5.17 3.40 -13.20
CA PHE A 130 -5.52 2.88 -14.52
C PHE A 130 -5.28 3.89 -15.65
N ARG A 131 -5.27 5.21 -15.34
CA ARG A 131 -4.86 6.25 -16.30
C ARG A 131 -3.37 6.15 -16.59
N ILE A 132 -2.52 6.00 -15.56
CA ILE A 132 -1.08 5.79 -15.70
C ILE A 132 -0.81 4.50 -16.47
N LEU A 133 -1.42 3.38 -16.06
CA LEU A 133 -1.25 2.08 -16.73
C LEU A 133 -1.63 2.17 -18.22
N LYS A 134 -2.79 2.76 -18.54
CA LYS A 134 -3.23 2.92 -19.94
C LYS A 134 -2.30 3.83 -20.75
N LYS A 135 -1.76 4.89 -20.15
CA LYS A 135 -0.91 5.85 -20.87
C LYS A 135 0.45 5.24 -21.24
N HIS A 136 1.08 4.55 -20.30
CA HIS A 136 2.47 4.11 -20.44
C HIS A 136 2.64 2.63 -20.83
N PHE A 137 1.64 1.79 -20.54
CA PHE A 137 1.76 0.34 -20.69
C PHE A 137 0.84 -0.27 -21.73
N ARG A 138 -0.13 0.46 -22.29
CA ARG A 138 -1.12 -0.10 -23.25
C ARG A 138 -0.50 -0.82 -24.46
N GLY A 139 0.69 -0.41 -24.89
CA GLY A 139 1.41 -1.03 -26.00
C GLY A 139 2.33 -2.19 -25.60
N LYS A 140 2.48 -2.48 -24.30
CA LYS A 140 3.35 -3.54 -23.80
C LYS A 140 2.59 -4.89 -23.84
N PRO A 141 3.28 -6.01 -24.10
CA PRO A 141 2.62 -7.32 -24.21
C PRO A 141 1.95 -7.78 -22.91
N TYR A 142 2.46 -7.33 -21.76
CA TYR A 142 1.96 -7.65 -20.41
C TYR A 142 0.94 -6.62 -19.86
N TYR A 143 0.35 -5.79 -20.72
CA TYR A 143 -0.59 -4.75 -20.28
C TYR A 143 -1.82 -5.32 -19.58
N VAL A 144 -2.41 -6.38 -20.13
CA VAL A 144 -3.60 -7.02 -19.56
C VAL A 144 -3.26 -7.66 -18.22
N ASP A 145 -2.11 -8.34 -18.13
CA ASP A 145 -1.63 -8.95 -16.89
C ASP A 145 -1.40 -7.91 -15.79
N LEU A 146 -0.92 -6.70 -16.13
CA LEU A 146 -0.83 -5.59 -15.17
C LEU A 146 -2.22 -5.13 -14.70
N LEU A 147 -3.19 -5.01 -15.59
CA LEU A 147 -4.55 -4.62 -15.19
C LEU A 147 -5.16 -5.66 -14.24
N ASP A 148 -5.02 -6.95 -14.57
CA ASP A 148 -5.56 -8.04 -13.77
C ASP A 148 -4.84 -8.12 -12.41
N LEU A 149 -3.51 -7.99 -12.40
CA LEU A 149 -2.70 -7.98 -11.17
C LEU A 149 -3.13 -6.84 -10.22
N PHE A 150 -3.26 -5.60 -10.72
CA PHE A 150 -3.67 -4.48 -9.88
C PHE A 150 -5.10 -4.64 -9.36
N ASN A 151 -6.04 -5.10 -10.20
CA ASN A 151 -7.42 -5.35 -9.78
C ASN A 151 -7.53 -6.48 -8.75
N GLU A 152 -6.81 -7.58 -8.95
CA GLU A 152 -6.82 -8.72 -8.03
C GLU A 152 -6.23 -8.32 -6.66
N VAL A 153 -5.09 -7.62 -6.65
CA VAL A 153 -4.47 -7.17 -5.41
C VAL A 153 -5.31 -6.10 -4.71
N GLU A 154 -5.95 -5.20 -5.45
CA GLU A 154 -6.92 -4.24 -4.89
C GLU A 154 -8.10 -4.99 -4.23
N PHE A 155 -8.65 -6.00 -4.89
CA PHE A 155 -9.74 -6.83 -4.35
C PHE A 155 -9.31 -7.59 -3.09
N GLN A 156 -8.13 -8.19 -3.10
CA GLN A 156 -7.54 -8.86 -1.94
C GLN A 156 -7.38 -7.88 -0.76
N THR A 157 -6.85 -6.69 -1.02
CA THR A 157 -6.63 -5.65 -0.01
C THR A 157 -7.95 -5.14 0.58
N ALA A 158 -8.94 -4.85 -0.27
CA ALA A 158 -10.28 -4.46 0.15
C ALA A 158 -10.98 -5.58 0.96
N SER A 159 -10.81 -6.83 0.57
CA SER A 159 -11.33 -7.99 1.29
C SER A 159 -10.66 -8.15 2.66
N GLY A 160 -9.34 -7.92 2.74
CA GLY A 160 -8.58 -7.84 3.98
C GLY A 160 -9.09 -6.74 4.92
N GLN A 161 -9.35 -5.55 4.37
CA GLN A 161 -9.95 -4.45 5.11
C GLN A 161 -11.36 -4.79 5.61
N MET A 162 -12.18 -5.43 4.77
CA MET A 162 -13.53 -5.85 5.15
C MET A 162 -13.50 -6.80 6.35
N ILE A 163 -12.65 -7.85 6.31
CA ILE A 163 -12.56 -8.81 7.41
C ILE A 163 -12.01 -8.17 8.69
N ASP A 164 -11.11 -7.19 8.58
CA ASP A 164 -10.62 -6.41 9.73
C ASP A 164 -11.76 -5.61 10.41
N LEU A 165 -12.54 -4.88 9.61
CA LEU A 165 -13.63 -4.05 10.11
C LEU A 165 -14.77 -4.86 10.73
N ILE A 166 -15.21 -5.96 10.09
CA ILE A 166 -16.29 -6.79 10.67
C ILE A 166 -15.82 -7.55 11.92
N THR A 167 -14.52 -7.83 12.05
CA THR A 167 -13.97 -8.48 13.24
C THR A 167 -13.85 -7.48 14.40
N THR A 168 -13.46 -6.24 14.12
CA THR A 168 -13.14 -5.24 15.16
C THR A 168 -14.30 -4.30 15.52
N LEU A 169 -15.22 -4.04 14.60
CA LEU A 169 -16.29 -3.05 14.77
C LEU A 169 -17.70 -3.64 14.83
N GLN A 170 -17.92 -4.87 14.32
CA GLN A 170 -19.26 -5.44 14.24
C GLN A 170 -19.64 -6.30 15.48
N GLY A 171 -20.63 -5.81 16.23
CA GLY A 171 -21.25 -6.51 17.37
C GLY A 171 -20.63 -6.17 18.72
N GLU A 172 -21.00 -6.92 19.76
CA GLU A 172 -20.38 -6.77 21.09
C GLU A 172 -18.88 -7.04 21.02
N LYS A 173 -18.10 -6.28 21.82
CA LYS A 173 -16.64 -6.42 21.99
C LYS A 173 -16.32 -7.75 22.68
N ASP A 174 -16.48 -8.83 21.94
CA ASP A 174 -16.25 -10.19 22.37
C ASP A 174 -14.86 -10.63 21.92
N LEU A 175 -13.96 -10.80 22.90
CA LEU A 175 -12.58 -11.20 22.65
C LEU A 175 -12.47 -12.63 22.08
N SER A 176 -13.51 -13.46 22.22
CA SER A 176 -13.50 -14.82 21.68
C SER A 176 -13.54 -14.87 20.14
N LYS A 177 -13.89 -13.76 19.49
CA LYS A 177 -13.87 -13.61 18.03
C LYS A 177 -12.44 -13.50 17.46
N TYR A 178 -11.46 -13.15 18.29
CA TYR A 178 -10.07 -13.04 17.84
C TYR A 178 -9.39 -14.40 17.89
N SER A 179 -8.84 -14.82 16.76
CA SER A 179 -8.01 -16.02 16.67
C SER A 179 -6.79 -15.75 15.80
N LEU A 180 -5.72 -16.51 16.02
CA LEU A 180 -4.50 -16.40 15.21
C LEU A 180 -4.78 -16.63 13.72
N SER A 181 -5.73 -17.50 13.38
CA SER A 181 -6.11 -17.76 12.00
C SER A 181 -6.83 -16.57 11.35
N ILE A 182 -7.66 -15.85 12.11
CA ILE A 182 -8.32 -14.62 11.62
C ILE A 182 -7.29 -13.49 11.48
N HIS A 183 -6.43 -13.27 12.47
CA HIS A 183 -5.35 -12.27 12.38
C HIS A 183 -4.46 -12.53 11.18
N ARG A 184 -4.00 -13.78 10.98
CA ARG A 184 -3.20 -14.15 9.81
C ARG A 184 -3.90 -13.83 8.49
N LYS A 185 -5.21 -14.10 8.38
CA LYS A 185 -5.99 -13.76 7.18
C LYS A 185 -6.08 -12.24 6.98
N ILE A 186 -6.37 -11.48 8.03
CA ILE A 186 -6.42 -10.01 7.97
C ILE A 186 -5.09 -9.50 7.43
N VAL A 187 -3.98 -9.87 8.06
CA VAL A 187 -2.64 -9.41 7.70
C VAL A 187 -2.25 -9.82 6.27
N GLN A 188 -2.49 -11.08 5.91
CA GLN A 188 -2.18 -11.61 4.58
C GLN A 188 -2.88 -10.80 3.49
N TYR A 189 -4.20 -10.60 3.63
CA TYR A 189 -4.99 -9.95 2.61
C TYR A 189 -4.89 -8.43 2.64
N LYS A 190 -4.94 -7.81 3.84
CA LYS A 190 -4.92 -6.35 4.02
C LYS A 190 -3.54 -5.75 3.72
N THR A 191 -2.46 -6.46 4.00
CA THR A 191 -1.10 -5.88 3.91
C THR A 191 -0.19 -6.61 2.93
N ALA A 192 -0.08 -7.95 3.05
CA ALA A 192 1.04 -8.67 2.43
C ALA A 192 1.04 -8.61 0.90
N TYR A 193 -0.12 -8.77 0.25
CA TYR A 193 -0.21 -8.78 -1.21
C TYR A 193 0.23 -7.45 -1.83
N TYR A 194 -0.36 -6.32 -1.44
CA TYR A 194 -0.01 -5.03 -2.06
C TYR A 194 1.36 -4.50 -1.61
N SER A 195 1.85 -4.91 -0.44
CA SER A 195 3.11 -4.39 0.12
C SER A 195 4.35 -5.15 -0.31
N PHE A 196 4.24 -6.47 -0.54
CA PHE A 196 5.39 -7.33 -0.83
C PHE A 196 5.25 -8.05 -2.17
N TYR A 197 4.10 -8.67 -2.45
CA TYR A 197 3.91 -9.40 -3.70
C TYR A 197 3.81 -8.47 -4.92
N LEU A 198 2.94 -7.46 -4.87
CA LEU A 198 2.65 -6.57 -5.99
C LEU A 198 3.90 -5.88 -6.57
N PRO A 199 4.84 -5.34 -5.77
CA PRO A 199 6.05 -4.73 -6.33
C PRO A 199 6.93 -5.71 -7.12
N VAL A 200 7.11 -6.93 -6.62
CA VAL A 200 7.92 -7.95 -7.29
C VAL A 200 7.19 -8.51 -8.51
N ALA A 201 5.88 -8.71 -8.43
CA ALA A 201 5.06 -9.14 -9.57
C ALA A 201 5.09 -8.12 -10.71
N CYS A 202 5.06 -6.81 -10.40
CA CYS A 202 5.25 -5.75 -11.39
C CYS A 202 6.61 -5.87 -12.10
N ALA A 203 7.69 -6.10 -11.33
CA ALA A 203 9.03 -6.28 -11.89
C ALA A 203 9.16 -7.56 -12.74
N LEU A 204 8.53 -8.67 -12.33
CA LEU A 204 8.49 -9.92 -13.09
C LEU A 204 7.77 -9.73 -14.44
N LEU A 205 6.59 -9.11 -14.44
CA LEU A 205 5.87 -8.81 -15.69
C LEU A 205 6.69 -7.92 -16.63
N MET A 206 7.34 -6.89 -16.08
CA MET A 206 8.26 -6.04 -16.87
C MET A 206 9.46 -6.80 -17.43
N ALA A 207 9.88 -7.90 -16.78
CA ALA A 207 10.97 -8.75 -17.23
C ALA A 207 10.52 -9.75 -18.32
N GLY A 208 9.22 -9.82 -18.62
CA GLY A 208 8.64 -10.75 -19.57
C GLY A 208 8.31 -12.12 -18.97
N GLU A 209 8.29 -12.23 -17.65
CA GLU A 209 7.94 -13.46 -16.94
C GLU A 209 6.43 -13.68 -16.88
N ASN A 210 6.02 -14.95 -16.86
CA ASN A 210 4.64 -15.34 -16.59
C ASN A 210 4.45 -15.62 -15.09
N LEU A 211 3.58 -14.87 -14.42
CA LEU A 211 3.34 -14.97 -12.97
C LEU A 211 2.86 -16.35 -12.51
N ASP A 212 2.21 -17.14 -13.37
CA ASP A 212 1.78 -18.51 -13.04
C ASP A 212 2.97 -19.42 -12.68
N ASN A 213 4.13 -19.18 -13.29
CA ASN A 213 5.37 -19.91 -13.02
C ASN A 213 6.05 -19.48 -11.71
N HIS A 214 5.58 -18.41 -11.06
CA HIS A 214 6.21 -17.77 -9.90
C HIS A 214 5.35 -17.90 -8.63
N THR A 215 4.58 -18.98 -8.50
CA THR A 215 3.74 -19.24 -7.33
C THR A 215 4.54 -19.30 -6.03
N ASP A 216 5.74 -19.88 -6.06
CA ASP A 216 6.62 -19.93 -4.87
C ASP A 216 7.10 -18.54 -4.44
N VAL A 217 7.38 -17.65 -5.40
CA VAL A 217 7.73 -16.25 -5.12
C VAL A 217 6.58 -15.54 -4.40
N LYS A 218 5.35 -15.74 -4.87
CA LYS A 218 4.15 -15.21 -4.20
C LYS A 218 4.03 -15.72 -2.76
N ASN A 219 4.21 -17.02 -2.53
CA ASN A 219 4.10 -17.62 -1.20
C ASN A 219 5.14 -17.04 -0.23
N VAL A 220 6.40 -16.91 -0.66
CA VAL A 220 7.47 -16.33 0.16
C VAL A 220 7.17 -14.87 0.51
N LEU A 221 6.76 -14.06 -0.48
CA LEU A 221 6.48 -12.64 -0.26
C LEU A 221 5.26 -12.41 0.64
N VAL A 222 4.25 -13.27 0.57
CA VAL A 222 3.09 -13.23 1.46
C VAL A 222 3.48 -13.54 2.90
N GLU A 223 4.33 -14.55 3.13
CA GLU A 223 4.83 -14.86 4.48
C GLU A 223 5.72 -13.74 5.03
N MET A 224 6.58 -13.15 4.19
CA MET A 224 7.37 -11.97 4.57
C MET A 224 6.48 -10.79 4.97
N GLY A 225 5.43 -10.52 4.20
CA GLY A 225 4.47 -9.47 4.53
C GLY A 225 3.68 -9.75 5.79
N THR A 226 3.41 -11.03 6.07
CA THR A 226 2.77 -11.45 7.32
C THR A 226 3.66 -11.18 8.52
N TYR A 227 4.94 -11.55 8.41
CA TYR A 227 5.93 -11.24 9.44
C TYR A 227 6.10 -9.73 9.65
N PHE A 228 6.17 -8.95 8.57
CA PHE A 228 6.30 -7.49 8.64
C PHE A 228 5.16 -6.83 9.41
N GLN A 229 3.91 -7.25 9.19
CA GLN A 229 2.78 -6.66 9.92
C GLN A 229 2.77 -7.06 11.40
N VAL A 230 3.21 -8.28 11.74
CA VAL A 230 3.39 -8.67 13.16
C VAL A 230 4.41 -7.76 13.84
N GLN A 231 5.48 -7.37 13.13
CA GLN A 231 6.44 -6.39 13.65
C GLN A 231 5.82 -4.98 13.76
N ASP A 232 5.04 -4.52 12.78
CA ASP A 232 4.37 -3.22 12.82
C ASP A 232 3.37 -3.16 13.99
N ASP A 233 2.59 -4.22 14.21
CA ASP A 233 1.65 -4.34 15.34
C ASP A 233 2.38 -4.29 16.70
N PHE A 234 3.54 -4.95 16.81
CA PHE A 234 4.38 -4.89 18.01
C PHE A 234 4.94 -3.48 18.24
N LEU A 235 5.45 -2.83 17.19
CA LEU A 235 5.99 -1.48 17.28
C LEU A 235 4.90 -0.46 17.61
N ASP A 236 3.69 -0.60 17.05
CA ASP A 236 2.54 0.26 17.39
C ASP A 236 2.19 0.22 18.89
N CYS A 237 2.47 -0.90 19.58
CA CYS A 237 2.24 -1.04 21.02
C CYS A 237 3.39 -0.49 21.88
N PHE A 238 4.63 -0.78 21.50
CA PHE A 238 5.81 -0.64 22.37
C PHE A 238 6.86 0.35 21.87
N GLY A 239 6.73 0.83 20.64
CA GLY A 239 7.67 1.76 20.06
C GLY A 239 7.36 3.21 20.41
N ASP A 240 8.39 4.05 20.28
CA ASP A 240 8.31 5.46 20.61
C ASP A 240 7.39 6.20 19.61
N PRO A 241 6.33 6.90 20.07
CA PRO A 241 5.46 7.70 19.22
C PRO A 241 6.19 8.71 18.32
N GLU A 242 7.32 9.27 18.77
CA GLU A 242 8.12 10.21 17.98
C GLU A 242 8.83 9.53 16.79
N VAL A 243 9.10 8.22 16.88
CA VAL A 243 9.74 7.44 15.82
C VAL A 243 8.70 6.85 14.85
N ILE A 244 7.51 6.50 15.35
CA ILE A 244 6.45 5.81 14.58
C ILE A 244 5.58 6.79 13.80
N GLY A 245 5.38 8.02 14.31
CA GLY A 245 4.64 9.08 13.63
C GLY A 245 3.12 8.85 13.52
N LYS A 246 2.57 7.89 14.27
CA LYS A 246 1.13 7.63 14.47
C LYS A 246 0.87 7.21 15.93
N VAL A 247 -0.35 7.45 16.41
CA VAL A 247 -0.86 6.89 17.68
C VAL A 247 -2.08 6.05 17.33
N SER A 248 -1.97 4.72 17.39
CA SER A 248 -3.08 3.80 17.04
C SER A 248 -3.24 2.73 18.11
N ILE A 249 -4.46 2.57 18.65
CA ILE A 249 -4.77 1.65 19.78
C ILE A 249 -5.49 0.36 19.28
N LYS A 250 -5.84 0.26 17.99
CA LYS A 250 -6.69 -0.84 17.47
C LYS A 250 -5.93 -2.14 17.15
N ALA A 251 -4.78 -2.06 16.47
CA ALA A 251 -3.95 -3.25 16.16
C ALA A 251 -3.46 -3.99 17.43
N VAL A 252 -3.33 -3.23 18.52
CA VAL A 252 -2.94 -3.64 19.87
C VAL A 252 -3.83 -4.76 20.44
N LEU A 253 -5.15 -4.70 20.20
CA LEU A 253 -6.10 -5.63 20.83
C LEU A 253 -6.02 -7.04 20.22
N ILE A 254 -5.77 -7.16 18.92
CA ILE A 254 -5.73 -8.47 18.26
C ILE A 254 -4.44 -9.20 18.62
N TRP A 255 -3.28 -8.52 18.55
CA TRP A 255 -2.01 -9.14 18.90
C TRP A 255 -1.95 -9.49 20.39
N ILE A 256 -2.35 -8.59 21.30
CA ILE A 256 -2.35 -8.89 22.75
C ILE A 256 -3.37 -10.00 23.09
N SER A 257 -4.57 -10.01 22.48
CA SER A 257 -5.57 -11.05 22.75
C SER A 257 -5.12 -12.43 22.27
N VAL A 258 -4.44 -12.50 21.12
CA VAL A 258 -3.97 -13.78 20.55
C VAL A 258 -2.66 -14.23 21.20
N SER A 259 -1.74 -13.30 21.48
CA SER A 259 -0.42 -13.58 22.07
C SER A 259 -0.48 -13.74 23.59
N GLY A 260 -1.42 -13.09 24.27
CA GLY A 260 -1.63 -13.24 25.72
C GLY A 260 -1.95 -14.68 26.12
N ASN A 261 -2.70 -15.40 25.28
CA ASN A 261 -2.94 -16.84 25.46
C ASN A 261 -1.70 -17.70 25.19
N ALA A 262 -0.79 -17.27 24.30
CA ALA A 262 0.45 -17.99 24.03
C ALA A 262 1.53 -17.74 25.10
N ILE A 263 1.62 -16.51 25.63
CA ILE A 263 2.57 -16.11 26.68
C ILE A 263 2.19 -16.74 28.04
N GLY A 264 0.90 -16.94 28.29
CA GLY A 264 0.41 -17.72 29.43
C GLY A 264 0.87 -19.18 29.42
N LEU A 265 1.13 -19.75 28.25
CA LEU A 265 1.68 -21.11 28.08
C LEU A 265 3.22 -21.15 28.11
N THR A 266 3.90 -20.07 27.74
CA THR A 266 5.38 -20.02 27.79
C THR A 266 5.93 -19.71 29.17
N THR A 267 5.16 -19.00 30.02
CA THR A 267 5.60 -18.66 31.38
C THR A 267 5.54 -19.86 32.34
N VAL A 268 4.77 -20.91 32.02
CA VAL A 268 4.72 -22.15 32.82
C VAL A 268 5.84 -23.13 32.45
N PHE A 269 6.46 -23.01 31.26
CA PHE A 269 7.53 -23.91 30.81
C PHE A 269 8.96 -23.41 31.07
N LEU A 270 9.14 -22.18 31.57
CA LEU A 270 10.45 -21.57 31.86
C LEU A 270 10.72 -21.36 33.36
N LEU A 271 9.86 -21.89 34.24
CA LEU A 271 10.00 -21.75 35.69
C LEU A 271 10.13 -23.08 36.46
N HIS A 272 10.47 -24.21 35.81
CA HIS A 272 10.98 -25.42 36.48
C HIS A 272 12.20 -25.96 35.72
#